data_AF-A0A1I2DQA5-F1
#
_entry.id   AF-A0A1I2DQA5-F1
#
_cell.length_a   1.000
_cell.length_b   1.000
_cell.length_c   1.000
_cell.angle_alpha   90.00
_cell.angle_beta   90.00
_cell.angle_gamma   90.00
#
_symmetry.space_group_name_H-M   'P 1'
#
loop_
_entity.id
_entity.type
_entity.pdbx_description
1 polymer ?
#
loop_
_entity_poly.entity_id
_entity_poly.type
_entity_poly.pdbx_seq_one_letter_code
_entity_poly.pdbx_strand_id
1 'polypeptide(L)'
;MSMPALARPLARPSSLLALLLACGGDGGITTSDAASTGETSPGTTADTTATSSPTTSTSTSTSEDPTSTTTSTTTGELTDTGVGPTGSTTTTGDLTTGDLSTTTTTTSTSTTGDTSTTTGTSTGDTTTGDTSTTTGDTTGEPGELGVISGDCGLIDLMELESPDPFVFTGAIDFGVLGYDYDLLTPGGQQIYDEGNLNPGSLYSEIVAYEVLARCEMAALLKTEATIVYTDPMGKKTDFLAEIDGLKIGVSVVRAVGFPKDAPWTVGQAETILNGKLSDIQLSSANVAPEDAWVKQILSVVAYGPMHLESLLTAYEGLDPAVKADTILVITVTDGDDAFIYN
;
A
#
# COMPACT_ATOMS: atom_id res chain seq x y z
N MET A 1 28.60 22.19 40.14
CA MET A 1 27.57 22.73 39.22
C MET A 1 26.63 21.58 38.93
N SER A 2 25.43 21.63 39.52
CA SER A 2 24.45 20.54 39.51
C SER A 2 23.51 20.75 38.33
N MET A 3 23.41 19.78 37.43
CA MET A 3 22.44 19.82 36.33
C MET A 3 21.05 19.39 36.84
N PRO A 4 19.96 20.00 36.33
CA PRO A 4 18.61 19.59 36.70
C PRO A 4 18.17 18.36 35.90
N ALA A 5 17.50 17.43 36.58
CA ALA A 5 16.85 16.29 35.98
C ALA A 5 15.64 16.77 35.15
N LEU A 6 15.63 16.45 33.86
CA LEU A 6 14.50 16.65 32.96
C LEU A 6 13.48 15.51 33.16
N ALA A 7 12.23 15.90 33.31
CA ALA A 7 11.09 15.03 33.55
C ALA A 7 10.73 14.21 32.29
N ARG A 8 10.47 12.92 32.49
CA ARG A 8 9.89 12.01 31.48
C ARG A 8 8.44 12.40 31.16
N PRO A 9 8.00 12.33 29.89
CA PRO A 9 6.59 12.48 29.57
C PRO A 9 5.80 11.25 30.06
N LEU A 10 4.62 11.52 30.60
CA LEU A 10 3.67 10.55 31.11
C LEU A 10 3.05 9.76 29.95
N ALA A 11 3.23 8.44 29.97
CA ALA A 11 2.49 7.50 29.14
C ALA A 11 0.98 7.73 29.27
N ARG A 12 0.27 7.82 28.13
CA ARG A 12 -1.19 7.82 28.09
C ARG A 12 -1.69 6.44 28.54
N PRO A 13 -2.72 6.36 29.41
CA PRO A 13 -3.27 5.08 29.82
C PRO A 13 -4.11 4.47 28.69
N SER A 14 -3.71 3.30 28.21
CA SER A 14 -4.57 2.40 27.46
C SER A 14 -5.81 2.08 28.29
N SER A 15 -6.98 2.57 27.87
CA SER A 15 -8.25 2.20 28.48
C SER A 15 -8.63 0.78 28.05
N LEU A 16 -8.18 -0.19 28.84
CA LEU A 16 -8.71 -1.56 28.81
C LEU A 16 -10.12 -1.53 29.41
N LEU A 17 -11.15 -1.54 28.57
CA LEU A 17 -12.53 -1.75 29.00
C LEU A 17 -12.76 -3.26 29.17
N ALA A 18 -12.56 -3.75 30.39
CA ALA A 18 -12.88 -5.13 30.77
C ALA A 18 -14.40 -5.28 30.94
N LEU A 19 -15.04 -6.05 30.05
CA LEU A 19 -16.43 -6.47 30.16
C LEU A 19 -16.52 -7.61 31.19
N LEU A 20 -17.01 -7.30 32.39
CA LEU A 20 -17.24 -8.25 33.48
C LEU A 20 -18.57 -8.99 33.25
N LEU A 21 -18.46 -10.27 32.88
CA LEU A 21 -19.58 -11.22 32.81
C LEU A 21 -19.89 -11.73 34.22
N ALA A 22 -20.99 -11.27 34.81
CA ALA A 22 -21.47 -11.76 36.10
C ALA A 22 -22.37 -13.00 35.91
N CYS A 23 -21.84 -14.18 36.28
CA CYS A 23 -22.65 -15.34 36.63
C CYS A 23 -23.19 -15.18 38.06
N GLY A 24 -24.49 -15.43 38.24
CA GLY A 24 -25.12 -15.54 39.56
C GLY A 24 -26.43 -16.31 39.44
N GLY A 25 -26.38 -17.59 39.81
CA GLY A 25 -27.52 -18.50 39.82
C GLY A 25 -28.16 -18.69 41.19
N ASP A 26 -29.36 -19.28 41.11
CA ASP A 26 -30.12 -20.09 42.07
C ASP A 26 -30.82 -19.48 43.30
N GLY A 27 -32.11 -19.85 43.42
CA GLY A 27 -32.97 -19.67 44.59
C GLY A 27 -34.45 -19.91 44.27
N GLY A 28 -34.95 -21.13 44.47
CA GLY A 28 -36.26 -21.59 43.98
C GLY A 28 -37.46 -21.56 44.95
N ILE A 29 -38.58 -22.05 44.39
CA ILE A 29 -39.76 -22.68 45.01
C ILE A 29 -40.73 -21.77 45.79
N THR A 30 -41.98 -21.64 45.30
CA THR A 30 -43.19 -22.27 45.90
C THR A 30 -44.45 -22.03 45.04
N THR A 31 -45.31 -23.05 45.08
CA THR A 31 -46.66 -23.25 44.53
C THR A 31 -47.73 -22.29 45.03
N SER A 32 -48.75 -21.97 44.20
CA SER A 32 -50.17 -22.36 44.42
C SER A 32 -51.17 -21.55 43.56
N ASP A 33 -52.04 -22.30 42.87
CA ASP A 33 -53.50 -22.12 42.74
C ASP A 33 -54.18 -20.88 42.11
N ALA A 34 -54.88 -21.20 41.02
CA ALA A 34 -56.34 -21.11 40.86
C ALA A 34 -57.04 -19.88 40.21
N ALA A 35 -57.97 -20.28 39.31
CA ALA A 35 -59.25 -19.67 38.94
C ALA A 35 -59.21 -18.50 37.93
N SER A 36 -59.78 -18.68 36.71
CA SER A 36 -61.21 -18.48 36.36
C SER A 36 -61.48 -16.99 36.08
N THR A 37 -62.04 -16.48 34.99
CA THR A 37 -63.11 -16.83 34.03
C THR A 37 -62.78 -16.07 32.74
N GLY A 38 -62.94 -16.59 31.51
CA GLY A 38 -64.23 -16.81 30.87
C GLY A 38 -64.77 -15.53 30.25
N GLU A 39 -64.65 -15.36 28.93
CA GLU A 39 -65.75 -14.83 28.12
C GLU A 39 -65.60 -15.14 26.62
N THR A 40 -66.70 -15.64 26.10
CA THR A 40 -67.00 -16.17 24.77
C THR A 40 -67.59 -15.09 23.87
N SER A 41 -67.22 -15.03 22.59
CA SER A 41 -68.20 -15.07 21.48
C SER A 41 -67.59 -15.01 20.07
N PRO A 42 -68.35 -15.44 19.03
CA PRO A 42 -67.82 -16.08 17.84
C PRO A 42 -68.02 -15.27 16.54
N GLY A 43 -67.33 -15.68 15.47
CA GLY A 43 -67.45 -15.09 14.13
C GLY A 43 -66.89 -15.96 13.00
N THR A 44 -67.51 -17.12 12.81
CA THR A 44 -67.95 -17.78 11.55
C THR A 44 -67.20 -17.52 10.21
N THR A 45 -66.78 -18.65 9.61
CA THR A 45 -66.78 -19.08 8.17
C THR A 45 -65.88 -18.41 7.11
N ALA A 46 -64.96 -19.20 6.55
CA ALA A 46 -65.05 -19.91 5.24
C ALA A 46 -63.65 -20.49 4.92
N ASP A 47 -63.43 -21.81 4.90
CA ASP A 47 -63.52 -22.70 3.72
C ASP A 47 -62.84 -22.07 2.48
N THR A 48 -61.72 -22.55 1.92
CA THR A 48 -61.63 -23.77 1.12
C THR A 48 -60.16 -24.01 0.69
N THR A 49 -59.75 -25.28 0.58
CA THR A 49 -58.78 -25.88 -0.39
C THR A 49 -57.46 -25.17 -0.75
N ALA A 50 -56.33 -25.84 -0.53
CA ALA A 50 -55.62 -26.59 -1.59
C ALA A 50 -54.18 -26.94 -1.15
N THR A 51 -53.94 -28.24 -1.01
CA THR A 51 -52.63 -28.87 -0.89
C THR A 51 -52.00 -28.96 -2.28
N SER A 52 -50.83 -28.38 -2.48
CA SER A 52 -49.91 -28.81 -3.55
C SER A 52 -48.47 -28.39 -3.25
N SER A 53 -47.65 -29.39 -2.96
CA SER A 53 -46.19 -29.37 -3.04
C SER A 53 -45.72 -29.05 -4.47
N PRO A 54 -44.48 -28.57 -4.63
CA PRO A 54 -43.70 -28.90 -5.82
C PRO A 54 -42.44 -29.69 -5.48
N THR A 55 -42.30 -30.72 -6.30
CA THR A 55 -41.28 -31.74 -6.46
C THR A 55 -39.91 -31.21 -6.88
N THR A 56 -38.90 -31.87 -6.34
CA THR A 56 -37.53 -32.03 -6.80
C THR A 56 -37.47 -32.50 -8.25
N SER A 57 -36.64 -31.87 -9.09
CA SER A 57 -36.30 -32.35 -10.43
C SER A 57 -34.80 -32.52 -10.55
N THR A 58 -34.39 -33.78 -10.50
CA THR A 58 -33.09 -34.32 -10.89
C THR A 58 -33.06 -34.45 -12.41
N SER A 59 -32.04 -33.91 -13.07
CA SER A 59 -31.74 -34.21 -14.47
C SER A 59 -30.38 -34.88 -14.59
N THR A 60 -30.45 -36.18 -14.87
CA THR A 60 -29.38 -37.07 -15.30
C THR A 60 -29.20 -36.91 -16.81
N SER A 61 -27.97 -36.72 -17.29
CA SER A 61 -27.61 -37.04 -18.67
C SER A 61 -26.31 -37.85 -18.67
N THR A 62 -26.36 -38.97 -19.38
CA THR A 62 -25.33 -40.00 -19.43
C THR A 62 -24.79 -40.09 -20.85
N SER A 63 -23.45 -40.11 -20.96
CA SER A 63 -22.61 -40.87 -21.89
C SER A 63 -22.74 -40.66 -23.40
N GLU A 64 -21.60 -40.33 -24.03
CA GLU A 64 -20.90 -41.25 -24.96
C GLU A 64 -19.43 -40.80 -25.18
N ASP A 65 -18.51 -41.65 -24.72
CA ASP A 65 -17.12 -41.87 -25.19
C ASP A 65 -17.19 -42.63 -26.55
N PRO A 66 -16.15 -42.86 -27.39
CA PRO A 66 -14.70 -42.81 -27.10
C PRO A 66 -13.78 -42.31 -28.23
N THR A 67 -12.51 -42.02 -27.91
CA THR A 67 -11.33 -42.64 -28.56
C THR A 67 -9.99 -42.18 -27.99
N SER A 68 -9.15 -43.15 -27.68
CA SER A 68 -7.76 -43.02 -27.22
C SER A 68 -6.81 -42.57 -28.33
N THR A 69 -5.74 -41.85 -27.99
CA THR A 69 -4.43 -42.06 -28.62
C THR A 69 -3.31 -41.75 -27.62
N THR A 70 -2.64 -42.81 -27.17
CA THR A 70 -1.31 -42.84 -26.58
C THR A 70 -0.25 -42.38 -27.57
N THR A 71 0.72 -41.55 -27.15
CA THR A 71 2.09 -41.62 -27.69
C THR A 71 3.10 -41.22 -26.60
N SER A 72 3.92 -42.20 -26.22
CA SER A 72 5.18 -42.05 -25.50
C SER A 72 6.32 -41.81 -26.49
N THR A 73 7.36 -41.05 -26.11
CA THR A 73 8.79 -41.11 -26.52
C THR A 73 9.44 -39.74 -26.21
N THR A 74 10.72 -39.53 -25.91
CA THR A 74 11.89 -40.34 -25.56
C THR A 74 13.01 -39.36 -25.17
N THR A 75 13.88 -39.79 -24.26
CA THR A 75 15.21 -39.25 -23.92
C THR A 75 16.06 -38.90 -25.14
N GLY A 76 16.79 -37.78 -25.11
CA GLY A 76 17.73 -37.40 -26.16
C GLY A 76 18.75 -36.36 -25.72
N GLU A 77 19.75 -36.82 -24.99
CA GLU A 77 21.11 -36.26 -24.92
C GLU A 77 21.68 -36.11 -26.35
N LEU A 78 22.37 -35.00 -26.65
CA LEU A 78 23.61 -34.96 -27.45
C LEU A 78 24.16 -33.52 -27.56
N THR A 79 25.46 -33.45 -27.31
CA THR A 79 26.42 -32.37 -27.54
C THR A 79 26.50 -31.92 -29.00
N ASP A 80 26.73 -30.64 -29.28
CA ASP A 80 27.57 -30.25 -30.43
C ASP A 80 28.25 -28.87 -30.24
N THR A 81 29.47 -28.84 -30.73
CA THR A 81 30.52 -27.85 -30.60
C THR A 81 30.58 -26.90 -31.80
N GLY A 82 30.58 -25.59 -31.54
CA GLY A 82 31.56 -24.67 -32.09
C GLY A 82 31.35 -24.04 -33.49
N VAL A 83 32.17 -22.99 -33.66
CA VAL A 83 32.65 -22.37 -34.92
C VAL A 83 31.79 -21.22 -35.50
N GLY A 84 32.24 -19.98 -35.23
CA GLY A 84 32.01 -18.82 -36.14
C GLY A 84 32.84 -18.96 -37.43
N PRO A 85 32.71 -18.10 -38.47
CA PRO A 85 33.11 -16.69 -38.34
C PRO A 85 32.42 -15.68 -39.30
N THR A 86 32.76 -14.39 -39.12
CA THR A 86 32.87 -13.27 -40.08
C THR A 86 31.97 -13.18 -41.33
N GLY A 87 31.35 -12.00 -41.51
CA GLY A 87 30.90 -11.54 -42.83
C GLY A 87 30.43 -10.09 -42.83
N SER A 88 31.30 -9.18 -43.27
CA SER A 88 31.04 -7.77 -43.58
C SER A 88 30.57 -7.64 -45.03
N THR A 89 29.49 -6.89 -45.30
CA THR A 89 29.39 -6.10 -46.55
C THR A 89 28.39 -4.95 -46.49
N THR A 90 28.92 -3.78 -46.83
CA THR A 90 28.30 -2.52 -47.31
C THR A 90 27.44 -2.73 -48.57
N THR A 91 26.44 -1.87 -48.82
CA THR A 91 26.04 -1.20 -50.10
C THR A 91 24.68 -0.48 -49.85
N THR A 92 24.59 0.86 -49.80
CA THR A 92 24.45 1.90 -50.87
C THR A 92 23.09 1.97 -51.58
N GLY A 93 22.49 3.17 -51.59
CA GLY A 93 21.37 3.64 -52.42
C GLY A 93 20.48 4.61 -51.62
N ASP A 94 20.64 5.93 -51.63
CA ASP A 94 20.62 6.96 -52.70
C ASP A 94 19.22 7.23 -53.31
N LEU A 95 18.97 8.54 -53.57
CA LEU A 95 17.82 9.26 -54.17
C LEU A 95 16.73 9.69 -53.15
N THR A 96 16.29 10.95 -53.01
CA THR A 96 16.30 12.21 -53.82
C THR A 96 15.85 13.37 -52.90
N THR A 97 16.51 14.53 -52.82
CA THR A 97 16.42 15.77 -53.65
C THR A 97 15.12 16.58 -53.54
N GLY A 98 15.26 17.86 -53.12
CA GLY A 98 14.26 18.93 -53.21
C GLY A 98 14.30 19.83 -51.96
N ASP A 99 15.23 20.77 -51.80
CA ASP A 99 15.42 22.09 -52.46
C ASP A 99 14.58 23.25 -51.87
N LEU A 100 15.33 24.33 -51.59
CA LEU A 100 14.99 25.76 -51.49
C LEU A 100 13.86 26.27 -50.58
N SER A 101 14.22 27.09 -49.57
CA SER A 101 14.18 28.55 -49.71
C SER A 101 14.59 29.28 -48.43
N THR A 102 15.57 30.15 -48.57
CA THR A 102 16.00 31.24 -47.70
C THR A 102 14.94 32.32 -47.53
N THR A 103 14.74 32.84 -46.30
CA THR A 103 14.41 34.26 -46.08
C THR A 103 14.98 34.77 -44.76
N THR A 104 15.91 35.70 -44.88
CA THR A 104 16.45 36.57 -43.83
C THR A 104 15.50 37.74 -43.61
N THR A 105 15.14 38.06 -42.36
CA THR A 105 14.62 39.39 -42.02
C THR A 105 15.16 39.86 -40.67
N THR A 106 16.16 40.74 -40.75
CA THR A 106 16.58 41.71 -39.74
C THR A 106 15.58 42.88 -39.71
N THR A 107 15.10 43.28 -38.53
CA THR A 107 14.55 44.64 -38.32
C THR A 107 14.89 45.16 -36.93
N SER A 108 15.33 46.42 -36.93
CA SER A 108 15.97 47.18 -35.88
C SER A 108 15.03 47.82 -34.85
N THR A 109 15.69 48.22 -33.76
CA THR A 109 15.38 49.15 -32.66
C THR A 109 14.60 50.43 -33.02
N SER A 110 13.67 50.85 -32.15
CA SER A 110 13.55 52.26 -31.73
C SER A 110 12.83 52.42 -30.37
N THR A 111 13.46 53.22 -29.52
CA THR A 111 13.02 53.80 -28.24
C THR A 111 12.04 54.97 -28.45
N THR A 112 11.06 55.16 -27.56
CA THR A 112 10.66 56.47 -26.97
C THR A 112 9.73 56.18 -25.78
N GLY A 113 9.97 56.85 -24.65
CA GLY A 113 9.39 56.51 -23.36
C GLY A 113 8.01 57.11 -23.06
N ASP A 114 7.52 56.80 -21.87
CA ASP A 114 6.66 57.71 -21.13
C ASP A 114 6.84 57.50 -19.62
N THR A 115 7.00 58.61 -18.92
CA THR A 115 7.18 58.72 -17.47
C THR A 115 5.83 59.15 -16.92
N SER A 116 5.16 58.28 -16.16
CA SER A 116 4.00 58.72 -15.37
C SER A 116 4.09 58.17 -13.96
N THR A 117 4.28 59.12 -13.06
CA THR A 117 4.34 58.99 -11.61
C THR A 117 2.92 58.96 -11.06
N THR A 118 2.52 57.87 -10.40
CA THR A 118 1.36 57.86 -9.51
C THR A 118 1.73 57.24 -8.16
N THR A 119 1.91 58.15 -7.21
CA THR A 119 2.01 57.92 -5.78
C THR A 119 0.68 57.38 -5.24
N GLY A 120 0.66 56.13 -4.81
CA GLY A 120 -0.45 55.51 -4.10
C GLY A 120 0.03 54.89 -2.80
N THR A 121 0.04 55.69 -1.73
CA THR A 121 0.30 55.25 -0.36
C THR A 121 -0.86 54.35 0.11
N SER A 122 -0.64 53.04 0.16
CA SER A 122 -1.50 52.12 0.92
C SER A 122 -0.79 51.69 2.19
N THR A 123 -1.44 52.03 3.31
CA THR A 123 -1.13 51.65 4.67
C THR A 123 -1.07 50.13 4.80
N GLY A 124 0.13 49.59 5.01
CA GLY A 124 0.35 48.18 5.31
C GLY A 124 -0.09 47.87 6.73
N ASP A 125 -1.25 47.24 6.84
CA ASP A 125 -1.71 46.55 8.04
C ASP A 125 -0.91 45.25 8.19
N THR A 126 -0.04 45.21 9.21
CA THR A 126 0.83 44.07 9.50
C THR A 126 0.06 43.09 10.38
N THR A 127 -0.82 42.30 9.76
CA THR A 127 -1.38 41.12 10.42
C THR A 127 -0.28 40.06 10.45
N THR A 128 0.26 39.87 11.64
CA THR A 128 1.19 38.79 11.99
C THR A 128 0.42 37.48 11.84
N GLY A 129 0.51 36.88 10.65
CA GLY A 129 0.05 35.52 10.39
C GLY A 129 0.95 34.57 11.16
N ASP A 130 0.38 33.98 12.19
CA ASP A 130 0.96 32.88 12.95
C ASP A 130 1.00 31.65 12.03
N THR A 131 2.02 31.59 11.17
CA THR A 131 2.37 30.36 10.45
C THR A 131 3.00 29.44 11.48
N SER A 132 2.15 28.66 12.14
CA SER A 132 2.55 27.46 12.88
C SER A 132 3.19 26.49 11.90
N THR A 133 4.48 26.67 11.65
CA THR A 133 5.33 25.67 11.03
C THR A 133 5.44 24.53 12.04
N THR A 134 4.56 23.54 11.90
CA THR A 134 4.66 22.25 12.60
C THR A 134 5.99 21.63 12.16
N THR A 135 7.03 21.94 12.91
CA THR A 135 8.36 21.34 12.72
C THR A 135 8.17 19.88 13.07
N GLY A 136 8.23 19.02 12.05
CA GLY A 136 7.98 17.58 12.17
C GLY A 136 8.68 17.02 13.41
N ASP A 137 7.88 16.42 14.29
CA ASP A 137 8.37 15.79 15.50
C ASP A 137 9.26 14.62 15.08
N THR A 138 10.55 14.70 15.41
CA THR A 138 11.50 13.63 15.09
C THR A 138 11.36 12.59 16.19
N THR A 139 10.62 11.52 15.91
CA THR A 139 10.21 10.51 16.92
C THR A 139 11.28 9.48 17.27
N GLY A 140 12.55 9.69 16.91
CA GLY A 140 13.61 8.73 17.22
C GLY A 140 14.03 8.77 18.70
N GLU A 141 13.51 7.85 19.52
CA GLU A 141 14.19 7.54 20.78
C GLU A 141 15.58 6.95 20.47
N PRO A 142 16.63 7.28 21.25
CA PRO A 142 17.95 6.69 21.06
C PRO A 142 17.86 5.17 21.27
N GLY A 143 17.92 4.41 20.19
CA GLY A 143 17.81 2.94 20.20
C GLY A 143 16.95 2.32 19.09
N GLU A 144 16.40 3.11 18.17
CA GLU A 144 15.59 2.60 17.05
C GLU A 144 16.37 2.61 15.72
N LEU A 145 15.95 1.78 14.76
CA LEU A 145 16.57 1.71 13.45
C LEU A 145 16.30 3.00 12.64
N GLY A 146 17.28 3.88 12.55
CA GLY A 146 17.20 5.12 11.78
C GLY A 146 16.24 6.17 12.35
N VAL A 147 16.28 7.37 11.76
CA VAL A 147 15.45 8.52 12.15
C VAL A 147 14.39 8.77 11.09
N ILE A 148 13.12 8.73 11.48
CA ILE A 148 11.98 9.00 10.59
C ILE A 148 11.61 10.48 10.64
N SER A 149 11.24 11.05 9.49
CA SER A 149 10.72 12.41 9.35
C SER A 149 9.66 12.50 8.23
N GLY A 150 8.87 13.58 8.22
CA GLY A 150 7.79 13.81 7.24
C GLY A 150 6.40 13.53 7.81
N ASP A 151 5.52 13.00 6.96
CA ASP A 151 4.15 12.63 7.31
C ASP A 151 4.17 11.38 8.20
N CYS A 152 4.08 11.58 9.51
CA CYS A 152 4.15 10.54 10.52
C CYS A 152 3.01 10.73 11.52
N GLY A 153 2.20 9.69 11.73
CA GLY A 153 1.01 9.74 12.60
C GLY A 153 -0.17 10.45 11.96
N LEU A 154 -0.28 10.40 10.63
CA LEU A 154 -1.35 11.05 9.87
C LEU A 154 -2.36 10.06 9.26
N ILE A 155 -2.11 8.75 9.32
CA ILE A 155 -3.06 7.75 8.84
C ILE A 155 -4.00 7.43 9.99
N ASP A 156 -5.18 8.03 10.00
CA ASP A 156 -6.19 7.78 11.02
C ASP A 156 -7.41 7.03 10.46
N LEU A 157 -8.36 6.72 11.33
CA LEU A 157 -9.60 6.02 10.97
C LEU A 157 -10.35 6.66 9.79
N MET A 158 -10.28 7.98 9.61
CA MET A 158 -10.95 8.67 8.50
C MET A 158 -10.33 8.28 7.15
N GLU A 159 -9.00 8.21 7.05
CA GLU A 159 -8.34 7.75 5.83
C GLU A 159 -8.51 6.24 5.61
N LEU A 160 -8.49 5.46 6.69
CA LEU A 160 -8.63 4.00 6.62
C LEU A 160 -10.05 3.55 6.21
N GLU A 161 -11.10 4.26 6.61
CA GLU A 161 -12.50 3.95 6.26
C GLU A 161 -12.99 4.66 4.99
N SER A 162 -12.27 5.69 4.53
CA SER A 162 -12.64 6.41 3.31
C SER A 162 -12.48 5.52 2.06
N PRO A 163 -13.36 5.63 1.04
CA PRO A 163 -13.15 4.96 -0.25
C PRO A 163 -12.12 5.67 -1.13
N ASP A 164 -11.63 6.84 -0.73
CA ASP A 164 -10.68 7.63 -1.51
C ASP A 164 -9.23 7.13 -1.33
N PRO A 165 -8.36 7.35 -2.32
CA PRO A 165 -6.93 7.12 -2.19
C PRO A 165 -6.24 8.31 -1.50
N PHE A 166 -5.19 8.04 -0.73
CA PHE A 166 -4.38 9.05 -0.03
C PHE A 166 -2.90 8.89 -0.36
N VAL A 167 -2.12 9.94 -0.14
CA VAL A 167 -0.66 9.92 -0.31
C VAL A 167 -0.01 10.53 0.91
N PHE A 168 0.95 9.81 1.48
CA PHE A 168 1.80 10.25 2.58
C PHE A 168 3.25 10.10 2.20
N THR A 169 4.07 11.07 2.61
CA THR A 169 5.48 11.14 2.25
C THR A 169 6.36 11.33 3.47
N GLY A 170 7.44 10.58 3.54
CA GLY A 170 8.42 10.70 4.61
C GLY A 170 9.80 10.30 4.17
N ALA A 171 10.73 10.33 5.11
CA ALA A 171 12.09 9.89 4.94
C ALA A 171 12.56 9.11 6.18
N ILE A 172 13.48 8.18 5.97
CA ILE A 172 14.21 7.47 7.01
C ILE A 172 15.71 7.58 6.75
N ASP A 173 16.44 8.14 7.72
CA ASP A 173 17.90 8.24 7.69
C ASP A 173 18.51 7.16 8.59
N PHE A 174 19.20 6.18 8.01
CA PHE A 174 19.88 5.11 8.76
C PHE A 174 21.23 5.54 9.34
N GLY A 175 21.65 6.77 9.06
CA GLY A 175 22.93 7.32 9.49
C GLY A 175 24.10 6.46 9.02
N VAL A 176 25.11 6.32 9.88
CA VAL A 176 26.33 5.54 9.61
C VAL A 176 26.28 4.10 10.12
N LEU A 177 25.27 3.76 10.94
CA LEU A 177 25.13 2.42 11.50
C LEU A 177 24.53 1.46 10.48
N GLY A 178 23.69 1.97 9.56
CA GLY A 178 23.01 1.15 8.57
C GLY A 178 21.99 0.22 9.22
N TYR A 179 21.90 -1.00 8.72
CA TYR A 179 21.01 -2.03 9.25
C TYR A 179 21.53 -2.65 10.55
N ASP A 180 20.67 -2.69 11.57
CA ASP A 180 20.91 -3.39 12.82
C ASP A 180 19.61 -4.09 13.29
N TYR A 181 19.64 -5.42 13.36
CA TYR A 181 18.51 -6.25 13.76
C TYR A 181 18.04 -5.95 15.19
N ASP A 182 18.96 -5.62 16.09
CA ASP A 182 18.64 -5.37 17.50
C ASP A 182 17.90 -4.03 17.70
N LEU A 183 17.91 -3.15 16.69
CA LEU A 183 17.21 -1.87 16.68
C LEU A 183 15.82 -1.93 16.02
N LEU A 184 15.43 -3.10 15.48
CA LEU A 184 14.10 -3.31 14.93
C LEU A 184 13.04 -3.41 16.02
N THR A 185 11.82 -2.98 15.69
CA THR A 185 10.66 -3.33 16.51
C THR A 185 10.44 -4.86 16.54
N PRO A 186 9.68 -5.40 17.51
CA PRO A 186 9.39 -6.84 17.55
C PRO A 186 8.76 -7.39 16.26
N GLY A 187 7.92 -6.61 15.57
CA GLY A 187 7.35 -7.02 14.29
C GLY A 187 8.37 -7.00 13.14
N GLY A 188 9.30 -6.04 13.13
CA GLY A 188 10.41 -6.01 12.18
C GLY A 188 11.34 -7.22 12.35
N GLN A 189 11.63 -7.59 13.59
CA GLN A 189 12.38 -8.81 13.92
C GLN A 189 11.63 -10.06 13.45
N GLN A 190 10.31 -10.12 13.66
CA GLN A 190 9.49 -11.23 13.19
C GLN A 190 9.52 -11.38 11.65
N ILE A 191 9.38 -10.28 10.90
CA ILE A 191 9.50 -10.31 9.42
C ILE A 191 10.87 -10.85 9.01
N TYR A 192 11.95 -10.40 9.68
CA TYR A 192 13.29 -10.89 9.40
C TYR A 192 13.43 -12.40 9.67
N ASP A 193 12.96 -12.87 10.84
CA ASP A 193 13.13 -14.25 11.30
C ASP A 193 12.29 -15.25 10.48
N GLU A 194 11.07 -14.87 10.12
CA GLU A 194 10.21 -15.69 9.26
C GLU A 194 10.63 -15.64 7.80
N GLY A 195 11.32 -14.56 7.39
CA GLY A 195 11.65 -14.26 6.02
C GLY A 195 10.40 -13.90 5.20
N ASN A 196 10.59 -13.84 3.88
CA ASN A 196 9.51 -13.58 2.92
C ASN A 196 9.55 -14.60 1.78
N LEU A 197 8.56 -14.58 0.88
CA LEU A 197 8.56 -15.50 -0.26
C LEU A 197 9.59 -15.10 -1.33
N ASN A 198 10.06 -13.84 -1.29
CA ASN A 198 11.06 -13.31 -2.19
C ASN A 198 12.24 -12.68 -1.44
N PRO A 199 13.34 -13.41 -1.18
CA PRO A 199 14.46 -12.93 -0.37
C PRO A 199 15.03 -11.56 -0.80
N GLY A 200 14.87 -11.18 -2.07
CA GLY A 200 15.32 -9.90 -2.58
C GLY A 200 14.51 -8.68 -2.13
N SER A 201 13.37 -8.83 -1.45
CA SER A 201 12.54 -7.73 -0.93
C SER A 201 12.47 -7.65 0.60
N LEU A 202 13.13 -8.56 1.31
CA LEU A 202 13.00 -8.70 2.77
C LEU A 202 13.28 -7.38 3.51
N TYR A 203 14.40 -6.72 3.20
CA TYR A 203 14.76 -5.48 3.87
C TYR A 203 13.82 -4.31 3.54
N SER A 204 13.29 -4.23 2.32
CA SER A 204 12.27 -3.22 2.02
C SER A 204 10.96 -3.46 2.76
N GLU A 205 10.58 -4.71 3.00
CA GLU A 205 9.40 -5.06 3.81
C GLU A 205 9.60 -4.71 5.28
N ILE A 206 10.78 -5.00 5.82
CA ILE A 206 11.15 -4.58 7.18
C ILE A 206 11.08 -3.06 7.31
N VAL A 207 11.68 -2.30 6.37
CA VAL A 207 11.67 -0.83 6.42
C VAL A 207 10.26 -0.28 6.29
N ALA A 208 9.44 -0.81 5.38
CA ALA A 208 8.04 -0.43 5.24
C ALA A 208 7.26 -0.67 6.55
N TYR A 209 7.48 -1.82 7.19
CA TYR A 209 6.85 -2.13 8.47
C TYR A 209 7.35 -1.21 9.59
N GLU A 210 8.65 -0.97 9.73
CA GLU A 210 9.22 -0.10 10.77
C GLU A 210 8.65 1.31 10.70
N VAL A 211 8.48 1.86 9.49
CA VAL A 211 7.84 3.18 9.29
C VAL A 211 6.40 3.16 9.78
N LEU A 212 5.59 2.18 9.36
CA LEU A 212 4.19 2.08 9.79
C LEU A 212 4.05 1.81 11.29
N ALA A 213 4.90 0.96 11.87
CA ALA A 213 4.87 0.62 13.28
C ALA A 213 5.20 1.83 14.16
N ARG A 214 6.20 2.63 13.76
CA ARG A 214 6.67 3.78 14.54
C ARG A 214 5.85 5.04 14.32
N CYS A 215 5.34 5.26 13.10
CA CYS A 215 4.53 6.44 12.80
C CYS A 215 3.04 6.22 13.06
N GLU A 216 2.50 5.09 12.65
CA GLU A 216 1.06 4.83 12.65
C GLU A 216 0.65 3.81 13.72
N MET A 217 1.57 3.47 14.63
CA MET A 217 1.36 2.46 15.69
C MET A 217 0.90 1.10 15.14
N ALA A 218 1.31 0.75 13.91
CA ALA A 218 0.93 -0.49 13.28
C ALA A 218 1.46 -1.71 14.05
N ALA A 219 0.62 -2.73 14.21
CA ALA A 219 1.02 -4.02 14.77
C ALA A 219 1.02 -5.09 13.67
N LEU A 220 2.11 -5.86 13.54
CA LEU A 220 2.16 -6.98 12.61
C LEU A 220 1.16 -8.06 13.02
N LEU A 221 0.29 -8.47 12.09
CA LEU A 221 -0.62 -9.60 12.27
C LEU A 221 -0.06 -10.86 11.62
N LYS A 222 0.38 -10.74 10.36
CA LYS A 222 0.87 -11.86 9.55
C LYS A 222 1.88 -11.40 8.51
N THR A 223 2.86 -12.25 8.21
CA THR A 223 3.79 -12.14 7.09
C THR A 223 3.22 -12.75 5.80
N GLU A 224 3.79 -12.44 4.63
CA GLU A 224 3.36 -12.94 3.31
C GLU A 224 3.06 -14.45 3.29
N ALA A 225 3.92 -15.25 3.94
CA ALA A 225 3.82 -16.71 3.94
C ALA A 225 2.70 -17.26 4.82
N THR A 226 2.18 -16.45 5.75
CA THR A 226 1.20 -16.88 6.77
C THR A 226 -0.21 -16.34 6.51
N ILE A 227 -0.36 -15.37 5.60
CA ILE A 227 -1.66 -14.93 5.08
C ILE A 227 -2.30 -16.04 4.25
N VAL A 228 -3.59 -16.31 4.51
CA VAL A 228 -4.36 -17.32 3.80
C VAL A 228 -4.99 -16.71 2.55
N TYR A 229 -4.75 -17.36 1.41
CA TYR A 229 -5.30 -16.98 0.11
C TYR A 229 -6.19 -18.09 -0.46
N THR A 230 -7.21 -17.70 -1.22
CA THR A 230 -8.12 -18.62 -1.90
C THR A 230 -7.47 -19.32 -3.09
N ASP A 231 -6.65 -18.59 -3.87
CA ASP A 231 -5.73 -19.14 -4.86
C ASP A 231 -4.27 -18.99 -4.37
N PRO A 232 -3.61 -20.10 -3.97
CA PRO A 232 -2.22 -20.08 -3.52
C PRO A 232 -1.22 -19.60 -4.57
N MET A 233 -1.58 -19.65 -5.86
CA MET A 233 -0.76 -19.22 -7.00
C MET A 233 -1.12 -17.81 -7.50
N GLY A 234 -2.14 -17.18 -6.90
CA GLY A 234 -2.58 -15.84 -7.24
C GLY A 234 -1.65 -14.75 -6.71
N LYS A 235 -2.04 -13.48 -6.93
CA LYS A 235 -1.33 -12.32 -6.38
C LYS A 235 -1.47 -12.29 -4.86
N LYS A 236 -0.40 -11.85 -4.20
CA LYS A 236 -0.25 -11.81 -2.73
C LYS A 236 0.20 -10.43 -2.28
N THR A 237 0.06 -10.20 -1.00
CA THR A 237 0.39 -8.97 -0.27
C THR A 237 1.54 -9.30 0.67
N ASP A 238 2.50 -8.38 0.82
CA ASP A 238 3.75 -8.67 1.50
C ASP A 238 3.57 -8.87 3.03
N PHE A 239 2.66 -8.14 3.67
CA PHE A 239 2.24 -8.44 5.04
C PHE A 239 0.86 -7.87 5.39
N LEU A 240 0.32 -8.34 6.51
CA LEU A 240 -0.92 -7.88 7.10
C LEU A 240 -0.60 -7.20 8.44
N ALA A 241 -1.07 -5.97 8.59
CA ALA A 241 -0.92 -5.18 9.82
C ALA A 241 -2.28 -4.79 10.40
N GLU A 242 -2.28 -4.40 11.67
CA GLU A 242 -3.39 -3.74 12.34
C GLU A 242 -3.03 -2.27 12.57
N ILE A 243 -3.89 -1.36 12.12
CA ILE A 243 -3.80 0.08 12.40
C ILE A 243 -5.18 0.52 12.90
N ASP A 244 -5.24 1.17 14.06
CA ASP A 244 -6.49 1.57 14.73
C ASP A 244 -7.54 0.44 14.87
N GLY A 245 -7.08 -0.80 15.05
CA GLY A 245 -7.95 -1.98 15.18
C GLY A 245 -8.51 -2.53 13.86
N LEU A 246 -8.09 -1.98 12.72
CA LEU A 246 -8.46 -2.43 11.38
C LEU A 246 -7.35 -3.27 10.76
N LYS A 247 -7.73 -4.35 10.07
CA LYS A 247 -6.82 -5.16 9.26
C LYS A 247 -6.48 -4.42 7.97
N ILE A 248 -5.19 -4.17 7.74
CA ILE A 248 -4.66 -3.44 6.59
C ILE A 248 -3.70 -4.35 5.83
N GLY A 249 -3.96 -4.56 4.55
CA GLY A 249 -3.01 -5.20 3.65
C GLY A 249 -1.90 -4.22 3.29
N VAL A 250 -0.64 -4.66 3.32
CA VAL A 250 0.50 -3.82 2.94
C VAL A 250 1.32 -4.52 1.88
N SER A 251 1.38 -3.87 0.71
CA SER A 251 2.29 -4.28 -0.35
C SER A 251 3.47 -3.31 -0.44
N VAL A 252 4.63 -3.81 -0.81
CA VAL A 252 5.90 -3.11 -0.79
C VAL A 252 6.53 -3.12 -2.17
N VAL A 253 7.16 -1.99 -2.50
CA VAL A 253 7.99 -1.90 -3.70
C VAL A 253 9.15 -0.96 -3.49
N ARG A 254 10.28 -1.28 -4.12
CA ARG A 254 11.46 -0.41 -4.14
C ARG A 254 11.42 0.49 -5.38
N ALA A 255 11.56 1.79 -5.18
CA ALA A 255 11.79 2.74 -6.28
C ALA A 255 13.29 3.02 -6.40
N VAL A 256 13.95 2.28 -7.30
CA VAL A 256 15.39 2.40 -7.59
C VAL A 256 15.65 2.13 -9.07
N GLY A 257 16.60 2.85 -9.66
CA GLY A 257 17.12 2.61 -11.02
C GLY A 257 18.54 2.02 -10.99
N PHE A 258 18.93 1.34 -12.08
CA PHE A 258 20.31 0.89 -12.28
C PHE A 258 20.87 1.40 -13.62
N PRO A 259 22.07 2.00 -13.63
CA PRO A 259 22.94 2.26 -12.48
C PRO A 259 22.33 3.31 -11.52
N LYS A 260 22.65 3.23 -10.21
CA LYS A 260 21.98 4.01 -9.14
C LYS A 260 22.14 5.53 -9.28
N ASP A 261 23.16 5.97 -10.01
CA ASP A 261 23.46 7.37 -10.33
C ASP A 261 22.74 7.88 -11.59
N ALA A 262 22.10 7.00 -12.37
CA ALA A 262 21.28 7.42 -13.50
C ALA A 262 20.00 8.14 -13.01
N PRO A 263 19.57 9.22 -13.67
CA PRO A 263 18.30 9.86 -13.36
C PRO A 263 17.14 8.86 -13.44
N TRP A 264 16.39 8.75 -12.36
CA TRP A 264 15.17 7.96 -12.33
C TRP A 264 14.01 8.79 -12.87
N THR A 265 13.25 8.22 -13.82
CA THR A 265 12.30 8.98 -14.63
C THR A 265 10.85 8.77 -14.19
N VAL A 266 9.98 9.73 -14.51
CA VAL A 266 8.52 9.62 -14.33
C VAL A 266 7.95 8.37 -15.03
N GLY A 267 8.45 8.00 -16.21
CA GLY A 267 7.97 6.79 -16.91
C GLY A 267 8.33 5.49 -16.19
N GLN A 268 9.46 5.43 -15.49
CA GLN A 268 9.80 4.30 -14.63
C GLN A 268 8.88 4.24 -13.41
N ALA A 269 8.60 5.40 -12.79
CA ALA A 269 7.66 5.53 -11.69
C ALA A 269 6.24 5.11 -12.09
N GLU A 270 5.76 5.54 -13.26
CA GLU A 270 4.46 5.16 -13.80
C GLU A 270 4.36 3.65 -14.03
N THR A 271 5.41 3.05 -14.59
CA THR A 271 5.44 1.59 -14.85
C THR A 271 5.31 0.80 -13.55
N ILE A 272 6.08 1.18 -12.52
CA ILE A 272 6.11 0.44 -11.26
C ILE A 272 4.81 0.65 -10.46
N LEU A 273 4.27 1.87 -10.44
CA LEU A 273 3.01 2.17 -9.74
C LEU A 273 1.82 1.51 -10.42
N ASN A 274 1.69 1.57 -11.76
CA ASN A 274 0.61 0.88 -12.48
C ASN A 274 0.62 -0.63 -12.20
N GLY A 275 1.81 -1.25 -12.27
CA GLY A 275 1.95 -2.68 -12.00
C GLY A 275 1.53 -3.04 -10.58
N LYS A 276 2.07 -2.34 -9.58
CA LYS A 276 1.83 -2.65 -8.17
C LYS A 276 0.41 -2.34 -7.72
N LEU A 277 -0.15 -1.19 -8.09
CA LEU A 277 -1.53 -0.85 -7.74
C LEU A 277 -2.55 -1.79 -8.40
N SER A 278 -2.28 -2.26 -9.62
CA SER A 278 -3.12 -3.29 -10.25
C SER A 278 -3.01 -4.65 -9.54
N ASP A 279 -1.79 -5.07 -9.18
CA ASP A 279 -1.57 -6.32 -8.45
C ASP A 279 -2.22 -6.31 -7.06
N ILE A 280 -2.25 -5.16 -6.39
CA ILE A 280 -2.91 -4.98 -5.09
C ILE A 280 -4.40 -5.33 -5.18
N GLN A 281 -5.11 -4.84 -6.20
CA GLN A 281 -6.53 -5.15 -6.38
C GLN A 281 -6.77 -6.66 -6.55
N LEU A 282 -5.88 -7.34 -7.29
CA LEU A 282 -5.93 -8.79 -7.45
C LEU A 282 -5.64 -9.52 -6.14
N SER A 283 -4.69 -9.05 -5.34
CA SER A 283 -4.38 -9.64 -4.03
C SER A 283 -5.52 -9.46 -3.02
N SER A 284 -6.19 -8.31 -3.02
CA SER A 284 -7.39 -8.04 -2.20
C SER A 284 -8.54 -8.97 -2.56
N ALA A 285 -8.72 -9.30 -3.84
CA ALA A 285 -9.73 -10.25 -4.27
C ALA A 285 -9.37 -11.71 -3.94
N ASN A 286 -8.07 -12.01 -3.74
CA ASN A 286 -7.55 -13.35 -3.53
C ASN A 286 -7.50 -13.77 -2.05
N VAL A 287 -7.43 -12.83 -1.11
CA VAL A 287 -7.31 -13.14 0.33
C VAL A 287 -8.53 -13.91 0.85
N ALA A 288 -8.31 -14.88 1.73
CA ALA A 288 -9.39 -15.64 2.37
C ALA A 288 -10.13 -14.77 3.42
N PRO A 289 -11.42 -15.03 3.69
CA PRO A 289 -12.22 -14.21 4.60
C PRO A 289 -11.64 -14.02 6.00
N GLU A 290 -10.91 -15.00 6.53
CA GLU A 290 -10.26 -14.91 7.85
C GLU A 290 -9.15 -13.85 7.93
N ASP A 291 -8.49 -13.54 6.81
CA ASP A 291 -7.38 -12.58 6.73
C ASP A 291 -7.71 -11.35 5.89
N ALA A 292 -8.97 -11.23 5.43
CA ALA A 292 -9.42 -10.10 4.65
C ALA A 292 -9.21 -8.78 5.40
N TRP A 293 -8.53 -7.86 4.74
CA TRP A 293 -8.34 -6.48 5.18
C TRP A 293 -9.43 -5.57 4.62
N VAL A 294 -9.60 -4.41 5.24
CA VAL A 294 -10.59 -3.41 4.83
C VAL A 294 -10.01 -2.33 3.94
N LYS A 295 -8.68 -2.19 3.94
CA LYS A 295 -7.95 -1.14 3.22
C LYS A 295 -6.56 -1.66 2.83
N GLN A 296 -5.96 -1.02 1.83
CA GLN A 296 -4.64 -1.36 1.30
C GLN A 296 -3.67 -0.18 1.42
N ILE A 297 -2.42 -0.49 1.74
CA ILE A 297 -1.28 0.42 1.64
C ILE A 297 -0.30 -0.13 0.60
N LEU A 298 0.09 0.71 -0.37
CA LEU A 298 1.33 0.52 -1.13
C LEU A 298 2.44 1.33 -0.47
N SER A 299 3.38 0.66 0.19
CA SER A 299 4.58 1.28 0.72
C SER A 299 5.70 1.26 -0.32
N VAL A 300 6.20 2.43 -0.69
CA VAL A 300 7.27 2.62 -1.66
C VAL A 300 8.54 3.06 -0.93
N VAL A 301 9.56 2.23 -0.96
CA VAL A 301 10.88 2.55 -0.40
C VAL A 301 11.76 3.12 -1.50
N ALA A 302 11.94 4.45 -1.50
CA ALA A 302 12.53 5.22 -2.58
C ALA A 302 13.99 5.59 -2.30
N TYR A 303 14.88 5.32 -3.26
CA TYR A 303 16.34 5.44 -3.08
C TYR A 303 16.85 6.87 -2.86
N GLY A 304 16.03 7.89 -3.06
CA GLY A 304 16.44 9.27 -2.81
C GLY A 304 15.38 10.29 -3.24
N PRO A 305 15.58 11.58 -2.91
CA PRO A 305 14.57 12.62 -3.12
C PRO A 305 14.08 12.76 -4.58
N MET A 306 14.95 12.56 -5.58
CA MET A 306 14.55 12.62 -6.99
C MET A 306 13.53 11.53 -7.37
N HIS A 307 13.53 10.39 -6.64
CA HIS A 307 12.55 9.32 -6.87
C HIS A 307 11.17 9.73 -6.36
N LEU A 308 11.10 10.43 -5.22
CA LEU A 308 9.86 10.95 -4.67
C LEU A 308 9.16 11.89 -5.67
N GLU A 309 9.88 12.84 -6.26
CA GLU A 309 9.31 13.78 -7.25
C GLU A 309 8.72 13.04 -8.46
N SER A 310 9.45 12.03 -8.97
CA SER A 310 8.99 11.22 -10.09
C SER A 310 7.79 10.34 -9.74
N LEU A 311 7.74 9.77 -8.53
CA LEU A 311 6.61 9.00 -8.02
C LEU A 311 5.36 9.86 -7.89
N LEU A 312 5.47 11.04 -7.27
CA LEU A 312 4.33 11.94 -7.10
C LEU A 312 3.79 12.42 -8.45
N THR A 313 4.67 12.80 -9.38
CA THR A 313 4.29 13.21 -10.74
C THR A 313 3.60 12.07 -11.48
N ALA A 314 4.16 10.86 -11.43
CA ALA A 314 3.54 9.69 -12.07
C ALA A 314 2.19 9.37 -11.44
N TYR A 315 2.10 9.38 -10.11
CA TYR A 315 0.88 9.08 -9.37
C TYR A 315 -0.23 10.06 -9.71
N GLU A 316 0.04 11.37 -9.81
CA GLU A 316 -0.97 12.36 -10.22
C GLU A 316 -1.61 11.99 -11.56
N GLY A 317 -0.80 11.54 -12.53
CA GLY A 317 -1.25 11.15 -13.87
C GLY A 317 -1.94 9.78 -13.99
N LEU A 318 -1.93 8.94 -12.95
CA LEU A 318 -2.57 7.62 -12.99
C LEU A 318 -4.10 7.71 -13.02
N ASP A 319 -4.72 6.75 -13.71
CA ASP A 319 -6.17 6.57 -13.73
C ASP A 319 -6.70 6.35 -12.30
N PRO A 320 -7.76 7.07 -11.86
CA PRO A 320 -8.38 6.85 -10.56
C PRO A 320 -8.79 5.39 -10.30
N ALA A 321 -9.15 4.62 -11.33
CA ALA A 321 -9.48 3.20 -11.20
C ALA A 321 -8.27 2.32 -10.84
N VAL A 322 -7.05 2.75 -11.20
CA VAL A 322 -5.82 2.07 -10.79
C VAL A 322 -5.49 2.38 -9.34
N LYS A 323 -5.63 3.66 -8.93
CA LYS A 323 -5.43 4.09 -7.53
C LYS A 323 -6.42 3.41 -6.57
N ALA A 324 -7.67 3.26 -7.04
CA ALA A 324 -8.78 2.72 -6.26
C ALA A 324 -8.85 3.39 -4.87
N ASP A 325 -8.98 2.60 -3.82
CA ASP A 325 -8.99 3.02 -2.42
C ASP A 325 -7.62 2.80 -1.74
N THR A 326 -6.52 2.68 -2.49
CA THR A 326 -5.20 2.38 -1.93
C THR A 326 -4.52 3.64 -1.39
N ILE A 327 -3.95 3.54 -0.19
CA ILE A 327 -3.09 4.57 0.38
C ILE A 327 -1.66 4.35 -0.14
N LEU A 328 -1.05 5.40 -0.67
CA LEU A 328 0.36 5.39 -1.08
C LEU A 328 1.22 6.00 0.02
N VAL A 329 2.15 5.23 0.58
CA VAL A 329 3.15 5.73 1.52
C VAL A 329 4.50 5.70 0.83
N ILE A 330 5.16 6.85 0.67
CA ILE A 330 6.48 6.94 0.04
C ILE A 330 7.50 7.30 1.11
N THR A 331 8.45 6.41 1.36
CA THR A 331 9.57 6.64 2.28
C THR A 331 10.86 6.76 1.49
N VAL A 332 11.46 7.94 1.51
CA VAL A 332 12.81 8.15 0.98
C VAL A 332 13.84 7.62 1.97
N THR A 333 14.85 6.91 1.49
CA THR A 333 15.96 6.45 2.34
C THR A 333 17.17 7.34 2.16
N ASP A 334 17.88 7.60 3.26
CA ASP A 334 19.16 8.30 3.31
C ASP A 334 20.13 7.57 4.26
N GLY A 335 21.41 7.90 4.18
CA GLY A 335 22.47 7.29 5.00
C GLY A 335 23.08 6.03 4.37
N ASP A 336 23.40 5.03 5.19
CA ASP A 336 23.86 3.71 4.72
C ASP A 336 22.65 2.77 4.47
N ASP A 337 22.06 2.89 3.28
CA ASP A 337 20.81 2.23 2.88
C ASP A 337 21.03 1.11 1.83
N ALA A 338 22.28 0.81 1.51
CA ALA A 338 22.62 -0.13 0.43
C ALA A 338 22.02 -1.53 0.64
N PHE A 339 21.82 -1.94 1.89
CA PHE A 339 21.21 -3.22 2.26
C PHE A 339 19.77 -3.39 1.75
N ILE A 340 19.06 -2.29 1.48
CA ILE A 340 17.68 -2.31 0.96
C ILE A 340 17.67 -2.64 -0.54
N TYR A 341 18.71 -2.26 -1.28
CA TYR A 341 18.72 -2.21 -2.74
C TYR A 341 19.71 -3.18 -3.40
N ASN A 342 20.32 -4.07 -2.64
CA ASN A 342 21.29 -5.06 -3.12
C ASN A 342 20.71 -6.47 -3.19
#